data_AF-A0A162Z5A6-F1
#
_entry.id   AF-A0A162Z5A6-F1
#
_cell.length_a   1.000
_cell.length_b   1.000
_cell.length_c   1.000
_cell.angle_alpha   90.00
_cell.angle_beta   90.00
_cell.angle_gamma   90.00
#
_symmetry.space_group_name_H-M   'P 1'
#
loop_
_entity.id
_entity.type
_entity.pdbx_description
1 polymer ?
#
loop_
_entity_poly.entity_id
_entity_poly.type
_entity_poly.pdbx_seq_one_letter_code
_entity_poly.pdbx_strand_id
1 'polypeptide(L)' 'MEVVLKSSWDFILRKKENYYIFNVVFCNSAIDYSRSFKFLEDEIKIELESMKNLSEEIRKNPDNYADREIIPSI' A
#
# COMPACT_ATOMS: atom_id res chain seq x y z
N MET A 1 -14.34 3.28 -5.45
CA MET A 1 -12.92 3.35 -5.07
C MET A 1 -12.25 4.35 -5.99
N GLU A 2 -11.56 5.33 -5.42
CA GLU A 2 -10.88 6.39 -6.18
C GLU A 2 -9.36 6.26 -5.98
N VAL A 3 -8.57 6.41 -7.05
CA VAL A 3 -7.11 6.46 -6.93
C VAL A 3 -6.73 7.87 -6.49
N VAL A 4 -6.11 7.97 -5.31
CA VAL A 4 -5.69 9.26 -4.74
C VAL A 4 -4.24 9.58 -5.08
N LEU A 5 -3.38 8.56 -5.06
CA LEU A 5 -1.96 8.70 -5.32
C LEU A 5 -1.41 7.39 -5.89
N LYS A 6 -0.41 7.48 -6.77
CA LYS A 6 0.27 6.29 -7.29
C LYS A 6 1.72 6.60 -7.65
N SER A 7 2.56 5.59 -7.54
CA SER A 7 3.89 5.51 -8.16
C SER A 7 3.90 4.25 -9.01
N SER A 8 4.26 4.36 -10.29
CA SER A 8 4.09 3.29 -11.29
C SER A 8 4.75 1.95 -10.91
N TRP A 9 5.72 1.96 -9.99
CA TRP A 9 6.50 0.77 -9.61
C TRP A 9 6.53 0.49 -8.11
N ASP A 10 5.92 1.35 -7.29
CA ASP A 10 5.99 1.20 -5.83
C ASP A 10 4.62 0.88 -5.25
N PHE A 11 3.61 1.71 -5.56
CA PHE A 11 2.32 1.61 -4.90
C PHE A 11 1.16 2.29 -5.64
N ILE A 12 -0.06 1.91 -5.26
CA ILE A 12 -1.30 2.62 -5.58
C ILE A 12 -2.08 2.84 -4.27
N LEU A 13 -2.38 4.09 -3.95
CA LEU A 13 -3.24 4.46 -2.83
C LEU A 13 -4.65 4.73 -3.35
N ARG A 14 -5.62 3.99 -2.84
CA ARG A 14 -7.05 4.12 -3.16
C ARG A 14 -7.83 4.56 -1.94
N LYS A 15 -8.81 5.45 -2.11
CA LYS A 15 -9.76 5.83 -1.06
C LYS A 15 -11.06 5.06 -1.22
N LYS A 16 -11.60 4.60 -0.09
CA LYS A 16 -12.94 4.04 0.02
C LYS A 16 -13.60 4.52 1.31
N GLU A 17 -14.63 5.36 1.16
CA GLU A 17 -15.43 5.93 2.25
C GLU A 17 -14.55 6.48 3.38
N ASN A 18 -14.28 5.66 4.40
CA ASN A 18 -13.57 6.03 5.63
C ASN A 18 -12.20 5.36 5.79
N TYR A 19 -11.66 4.76 4.73
CA TYR A 19 -10.35 4.11 4.78
C TYR A 19 -9.60 4.18 3.45
N TYR A 20 -8.29 3.99 3.56
CA TYR A 20 -7.38 3.86 2.44
C TYR A 20 -7.00 2.40 2.22
N ILE A 21 -6.87 2.03 0.96
CA ILE A 21 -6.27 0.78 0.52
C ILE A 21 -4.95 1.13 -0.13
N PHE A 22 -3.86 0.66 0.46
CA PHE A 22 -2.50 0.85 -0.02
C PHE A 22 -2.02 -0.43 -0.68
N ASN A 23 -1.98 -0.43 -2.01
CA ASN A 23 -1.44 -1.52 -2.79
C ASN A 23 0.05 -1.32 -2.96
N VAL A 24 0.86 -2.22 -2.43
CA VAL A 24 2.33 -2.18 -2.54
C VAL A 24 2.78 -3.24 -3.53
N VAL A 25 3.62 -2.85 -4.48
CA VAL A 25 4.24 -3.76 -5.46
C VAL A 25 5.50 -4.38 -4.84
N PHE A 26 5.61 -5.70 -4.92
CA PHE A 26 6.76 -6.49 -4.47
C PHE A 26 7.48 -7.05 -5.69
N CYS A 27 8.75 -6.65 -5.86
CA CYS A 27 9.61 -7.06 -6.97
C CYS A 27 10.63 -8.16 -6.58
N ASN A 28 10.31 -9.00 -5.58
CA ASN A 28 11.28 -9.93 -4.99
C ASN A 28 11.40 -11.27 -5.76
N SER A 29 10.85 -11.36 -6.98
CA SER A 29 10.87 -12.57 -7.81
C SER A 29 10.82 -12.22 -9.30
N ALA A 30 10.89 -13.23 -10.18
CA ALA A 30 10.76 -13.05 -11.63
C ALA A 30 9.39 -12.48 -12.07
N ILE A 31 8.45 -12.31 -11.13
CA ILE A 31 7.12 -11.76 -11.35
C ILE A 31 6.83 -10.71 -10.26
N ASP A 32 6.37 -9.54 -10.70
CA ASP A 32 5.84 -8.52 -9.81
C ASP A 32 4.48 -8.98 -9.27
N TYR A 33 4.29 -8.88 -7.95
CA TYR A 33 3.00 -9.11 -7.32
C TYR A 33 2.65 -7.94 -6.39
N SER A 34 1.36 -7.73 -6.13
CA SER A 34 0.90 -6.67 -5.23
C SER A 34 0.21 -7.23 -4.00
N ARG A 35 0.46 -6.61 -2.85
CA ARG A 35 -0.26 -6.84 -1.60
C ARG A 35 -1.04 -5.59 -1.24
N SER A 36 -2.22 -5.77 -0.68
CA SER A 36 -3.14 -4.68 -0.32
C SER A 36 -3.21 -4.54 1.19
N PHE A 37 -3.05 -3.31 1.69
CA PHE A 37 -3.07 -3.01 3.12
C PHE A 37 -4.13 -1.94 3.42
N LYS A 38 -4.88 -2.12 4.51
CA LYS A 38 -5.90 -1.18 4.96
C LYS A 38 -5.32 -0.19 5.96
N PHE A 39 -5.61 1.08 5.78
CA PHE A 39 -5.26 2.16 6.71
C PHE A 39 -6.48 3.04 6.98
N LEU A 40 -6.61 3.53 8.22
CA LEU A 40 -7.58 4.57 8.54
C LEU A 40 -7.12 5.92 8.00
N GLU A 41 -8.03 6.88 7.88
CA GLU A 41 -7.71 8.18 7.28
C GLU A 41 -6.70 8.99 8.10
N ASP A 42 -6.72 8.83 9.42
CA ASP A 42 -5.85 9.50 10.38
C ASP A 42 -4.45 8.86 10.49
N GLU A 43 -4.28 7.65 9.95
CA GLU A 43 -2.99 6.93 9.99
C GLU A 43 -2.07 7.26 8.81
N ILE A 44 -2.61 7.84 7.73
CA ILE A 44 -1.86 8.08 6.49
C ILE A 44 -1.65 9.57 6.22
N LYS A 45 -0.40 9.93 5.98
CA LYS A 45 -0.01 11.22 5.43
C LYS A 45 0.08 11.14 3.92
N ILE A 46 -0.91 11.70 3.22
CA ILE A 46 -1.01 11.65 1.75
C ILE A 46 -0.02 12.64 1.11
N GLU A 47 1.25 12.25 1.12
CA GLU A 47 2.36 12.98 0.52
C GLU A 47 3.27 11.95 -0.18
N LEU A 48 3.75 12.27 -1.38
CA LEU A 48 4.39 11.29 -2.27
C LEU A 48 5.61 10.62 -1.64
N GLU A 49 6.49 11.40 -1.01
CA GLU A 49 7.70 10.87 -0.39
C GLU A 49 7.36 10.01 0.82
N SER A 50 6.43 10.47 1.66
CA SER A 50 5.92 9.71 2.81
C SER A 50 5.34 8.35 2.40
N MET A 51 4.57 8.30 1.30
CA MET A 51 3.99 7.05 0.80
C MET A 51 5.01 6.13 0.13
N LYS A 52 6.04 6.69 -0.54
CA LYS A 52 7.16 5.88 -1.03
C LYS A 52 7.89 5.19 0.11
N ASN A 53 8.25 5.94 1.15
CA ASN A 53 8.91 5.41 2.34
C ASN A 53 8.07 4.30 3.00
N LEU A 54 6.76 4.50 3.15
CA LEU A 54 5.86 3.48 3.66
C LEU A 54 5.85 2.21 2.78
N SER A 55 5.82 2.36 1.45
CA SER A 55 5.87 1.21 0.53
C SER A 55 7.17 0.41 0.64
N GLU A 56 8.29 1.09 0.88
CA GLU A 56 9.58 0.42 1.10
C GLU A 56 9.64 -0.27 2.46
N GLU A 57 9.08 0.35 3.49
CA GLU A 57 9.03 -0.22 4.84
C GLU A 57 8.19 -1.51 4.85
N ILE A 58 7.01 -1.48 4.23
CA ILE A 58 6.14 -2.66 4.06
C ILE A 58 6.86 -3.75 3.25
N ARG A 59 7.62 -3.38 2.22
CA ARG A 59 8.42 -4.36 1.45
C ARG A 59 9.49 -5.03 2.29
N LYS A 60 10.18 -4.27 3.14
CA LYS A 60 11.26 -4.77 4.00
C LYS A 60 10.74 -5.62 5.16
N ASN A 61 9.59 -5.23 5.74
CA ASN A 61 9.03 -5.86 6.93
C ASN A 61 7.51 -6.10 6.79
N PRO A 62 7.07 -6.94 5.83
CA PRO A 62 5.65 -7.11 5.57
C PRO A 62 4.86 -7.70 6.74
N ASP A 63 5.53 -8.52 7.58
CA ASP A 63 4.90 -9.17 8.73
C ASP A 63 4.43 -8.17 9.78
N ASN A 64 5.04 -6.98 9.86
CA ASN A 64 4.60 -5.89 10.74
C ASN A 64 3.24 -5.30 10.33
N TYR A 65 2.77 -5.62 9.12
CA TYR A 65 1.54 -5.09 8.53
C TYR A 65 0.54 -6.23 8.20
N ALA A 66 0.80 -7.45 8.67
CA ALA A 66 -0.02 -8.63 8.37
C ALA A 66 -1.46 -8.51 8.90
N ASP A 67 -1.65 -7.84 10.04
CA ASP A 67 -2.96 -7.53 10.63
C ASP A 67 -3.80 -6.56 9.78
N ARG A 68 -3.15 -5.82 8.90
CA ARG A 68 -3.76 -4.83 8.00
C ARG A 68 -3.94 -5.34 6.58
N GLU A 69 -3.39 -6.50 6.26
CA GLU A 69 -3.42 -7.05 4.91
C GLU A 69 -4.83 -7.50 4.50
N ILE A 70 -5.19 -7.21 3.25
CA ILE A 70 -6.43 -7.65 2.63
C ILE A 70 -6.13 -8.85 1.73
N ILE A 71 -6.69 -10.01 2.07
CA ILE A 71 -6.53 -11.26 1.32
C ILE A 71 -7.92 -11.72 0.81
N PRO A 72 -8.13 -11.88 -0.52
CA PRO A 72 -7.19 -11.61 -1.60
C PRO A 72 -6.98 -10.09 -1.83
N SER A 73 -5.85 -9.74 -2.44
CA SER A 73 -5.50 -8.36 -2.81
C SER A 73 -6.55 -7.74 -3.75
N ILE A 74 -6.77 -6.42 -3.68
CA ILE A 74 -7.82 -5.65 -4.40
C ILE A 74 -7.24 -4.61 -5.35
#